data_AF-A0A1H6TSL1-F1
#
_entry.id   AF-A0A1H6TSL1-F1
#
_cell.length_a   1.000
_cell.length_b   1.000
_cell.length_c   1.000
_cell.angle_alpha   90.00
_cell.angle_beta   90.00
_cell.angle_gamma   90.00
#
_symmetry.space_group_name_H-M   'P 1'
#
loop_
_entity.id
_entity.type
_entity.pdbx_description
1 polymer ?
#
loop_
_entity_poly.entity_id
_entity_poly.type
_entity_poly.pdbx_seq_one_letter_code
_entity_poly.pdbx_strand_id
1 'polypeptide(L)'
;MKGCIDFVASPAIQGWIGVGDGPLGKIEVWRKERLVAEVEPNSGRADFADQSQRKGFRCVIPDGFSLEELATQDIKVVWRNGDHHIDLEIWEPILAASHIVGMPDAKLARMVMSMKPQEAGRLMAIAEKTLNRTPHEKTEEQSYLRYGAISKDNVAIVGAGGHYFLYKGTNNLVDIYRKPKAADGVLSGWAEVIAQRSAWCAQHDAGYIQVFIPEKSSLTPKLVPYGISGPSAIWSGLLNQLSDNSKVLDCHKLLSNSFSPEGFFRKQDTHLSTYGAMQIAVAISENLTGHRIACRKVISKHLQFIGDLAKRFDGFPDELVEPLEVLDQVEINGTLALPSQLITSSDPAQGHIGIKRVWNNDSALLPQRAICFGNSFFERGGTSASLSWWLSRLFKEFHFVWSPDIDYDYVEHVKGDFVICQTTERFLERVPEK
;
A
#
# COMPACT_ATOMS: atom_id res chain seq x y z
N MET A 1 4.02 24.92 -24.95
CA MET A 1 3.44 24.44 -23.68
C MET A 1 2.94 23.01 -23.93
N LYS A 2 3.16 22.06 -23.02
CA LYS A 2 2.73 20.65 -23.17
C LYS A 2 1.73 20.33 -22.07
N GLY A 3 0.73 19.50 -22.33
CA GLY A 3 -0.19 19.02 -21.31
C GLY A 3 -0.94 17.80 -21.83
N CYS A 4 -1.49 17.00 -20.94
CA CYS A 4 -2.35 15.89 -21.31
C CYS A 4 -3.38 15.59 -20.23
N ILE A 5 -4.45 14.92 -20.64
CA ILE A 5 -5.39 14.28 -19.72
C ILE A 5 -4.80 12.93 -19.37
N ASP A 6 -4.51 12.71 -18.09
CA ASP A 6 -3.85 11.50 -17.60
C ASP A 6 -4.70 10.73 -16.58
N PHE A 7 -5.94 11.17 -16.34
CA PHE A 7 -6.94 10.37 -15.63
C PHE A 7 -8.36 10.80 -16.00
N VAL A 8 -9.24 9.82 -16.18
CA VAL A 8 -10.64 10.02 -16.54
C VAL A 8 -11.51 9.10 -15.71
N ALA A 9 -12.41 9.67 -14.90
CA ALA A 9 -13.42 8.92 -14.17
C ALA A 9 -14.65 9.81 -13.96
N SER A 10 -15.72 9.54 -14.72
CA SER A 10 -16.98 10.30 -14.63
C SER A 10 -17.42 10.47 -13.15
N PRO A 11 -17.75 11.69 -12.71
CA PRO A 11 -17.91 12.91 -13.50
C PRO A 11 -16.63 13.74 -13.72
N ALA A 12 -15.45 13.26 -13.33
CA ALA A 12 -14.21 14.03 -13.31
C ALA A 12 -13.19 13.66 -14.42
N ILE A 13 -12.55 14.68 -14.98
CA ILE A 13 -11.37 14.59 -15.84
C ILE A 13 -10.19 15.23 -15.11
N GLN A 14 -9.02 14.61 -15.15
CA GLN A 14 -7.80 15.15 -14.56
C GLN A 14 -6.63 15.05 -15.55
N GLY A 15 -5.68 15.94 -15.36
CA GLY A 15 -4.48 15.97 -16.16
C GLY A 15 -3.49 16.97 -15.60
N TRP A 16 -2.55 17.35 -16.46
CA TRP A 16 -1.58 18.39 -16.14
C TRP A 16 -1.25 19.24 -17.36
N ILE A 17 -0.77 20.44 -17.06
CA ILE A 17 -0.20 21.36 -18.03
C ILE A 17 1.20 21.77 -17.57
N GLY A 18 2.11 21.94 -18.51
CA GLY A 18 3.43 22.50 -18.29
C GLY A 18 3.31 24.00 -18.04
N VAL A 19 4.02 24.48 -17.03
CA VAL A 19 4.07 25.90 -16.68
C VAL A 19 5.21 26.52 -17.49
N GLY A 20 4.88 27.44 -18.39
CA GLY A 20 5.87 28.38 -18.93
C GLY A 20 5.90 29.66 -18.10
N ASP A 21 6.74 30.63 -18.48
CA ASP A 21 6.88 31.92 -17.78
C ASP A 21 5.64 32.85 -17.87
N GLY A 22 4.50 32.37 -18.37
CA GLY A 22 3.26 33.12 -18.58
C GLY A 22 2.19 32.87 -17.50
N PRO A 23 1.16 33.72 -17.42
CA PRO A 23 0.05 33.54 -16.47
C PRO A 23 -0.68 32.21 -16.73
N LEU A 24 -1.16 31.60 -15.65
CA LEU A 24 -1.92 30.35 -15.72
C LEU A 24 -3.29 30.62 -16.36
N GLY A 25 -3.48 30.08 -17.56
CA GLY A 25 -4.80 30.04 -18.22
C GLY A 25 -5.77 29.07 -17.52
N LYS A 26 -6.99 28.95 -18.05
CA LYS A 26 -8.03 28.05 -17.54
C LYS A 26 -8.06 26.72 -18.32
N ILE A 27 -8.59 25.69 -17.68
CA ILE A 27 -8.98 24.43 -18.33
C ILE A 27 -10.47 24.48 -18.57
N GLU A 28 -10.86 24.40 -19.83
CA GLU A 28 -12.24 24.36 -20.30
C GLU A 28 -12.58 22.95 -20.78
N VAL A 29 -13.77 22.45 -20.44
CA VAL A 29 -14.30 21.20 -20.98
C VAL A 29 -15.52 21.54 -21.83
N TRP A 30 -15.45 21.20 -23.11
CA TRP A 30 -16.46 21.45 -24.10
C TRP A 30 -17.13 20.14 -24.50
N ARG A 31 -18.46 20.12 -24.56
CA ARG A 31 -19.26 18.98 -25.06
C ARG A 31 -20.08 19.46 -26.24
N LYS A 32 -19.83 18.95 -27.45
CA LYS A 32 -20.53 19.36 -28.69
C LYS A 32 -20.66 20.88 -28.82
N GLU A 33 -19.53 21.58 -28.75
CA GLU A 33 -19.42 23.05 -28.86
C GLU A 33 -20.03 23.86 -27.70
N ARG A 34 -20.54 23.22 -26.65
CA ARG A 34 -20.98 23.90 -25.42
C ARG A 34 -19.94 23.75 -24.32
N LEU A 35 -19.54 24.85 -23.69
CA LEU A 35 -18.75 24.81 -22.47
C LEU A 35 -19.57 24.19 -21.33
N VAL A 36 -19.10 23.09 -20.75
CA VAL A 36 -19.79 22.34 -19.69
C VAL A 36 -19.09 22.40 -18.34
N ALA A 37 -17.79 22.69 -18.31
CA ALA A 37 -17.06 22.90 -17.07
C ALA A 37 -15.80 23.77 -17.31
N GLU A 38 -15.38 24.52 -16.30
CA GLU A 38 -14.09 25.21 -16.30
C GLU A 38 -13.39 25.05 -14.94
N VAL A 39 -12.06 25.03 -14.93
CA VAL A 39 -11.26 25.02 -13.70
C VAL A 39 -9.91 25.71 -13.89
N GLU A 40 -9.43 26.38 -12.85
CA GLU A 40 -8.06 26.89 -12.84
C GLU A 40 -7.07 25.76 -12.49
N PRO A 41 -5.99 25.56 -13.27
CA PRO A 41 -4.91 24.65 -12.92
C PRO A 41 -4.33 25.02 -11.55
N ASN A 42 -4.12 24.03 -10.68
CA ASN A 42 -3.59 24.24 -9.34
C ASN A 42 -2.35 23.36 -9.07
N SER A 43 -1.62 23.70 -8.01
CA SER A 43 -0.45 22.92 -7.55
C SER A 43 -0.84 21.64 -6.78
N GLY A 44 -2.12 21.27 -6.74
CA GLY A 44 -2.66 20.24 -5.84
C GLY A 44 -2.27 18.79 -6.19
N ARG A 45 -1.41 18.56 -7.18
CA ARG A 45 -0.88 17.23 -7.49
C ARG A 45 0.46 17.01 -6.79
N ALA A 46 0.39 16.32 -5.65
CA ALA A 46 1.56 15.97 -4.82
C ALA A 46 2.54 14.99 -5.50
N ASP A 47 2.13 14.35 -6.59
CA ASP A 47 2.90 13.40 -7.39
C ASP A 47 3.87 14.06 -8.39
N PHE A 48 3.77 15.37 -8.62
CA PHE A 48 4.80 16.09 -9.37
C PHE A 48 5.99 16.40 -8.48
N ALA A 49 7.11 15.70 -8.74
CA ALA A 49 8.41 15.95 -8.10
C ALA A 49 8.89 17.41 -8.26
N ASP A 50 8.40 18.11 -9.29
CA ASP A 50 8.67 19.52 -9.53
C ASP A 50 7.38 20.28 -9.91
N GLN A 51 6.74 20.89 -8.91
CA GLN A 51 5.55 21.72 -9.07
C GLN A 51 5.82 23.10 -9.69
N SER A 52 7.09 23.44 -9.94
CA SER A 52 7.47 24.67 -10.63
C SER A 52 7.29 24.57 -12.14
N GLN A 53 7.37 23.35 -12.70
CA GLN A 53 7.29 23.10 -14.13
C GLN A 53 5.93 22.57 -14.61
N ARG A 54 5.07 22.11 -13.69
CA ARG A 54 3.75 21.53 -14.03
C ARG A 54 2.68 21.93 -13.02
N LYS A 55 1.46 22.18 -13.49
CA LYS A 55 0.25 22.28 -12.66
C LYS A 55 -0.73 21.17 -13.02
N GLY A 56 -1.31 20.57 -11.99
CA GLY A 56 -2.39 19.62 -12.16
C GLY A 56 -3.73 20.32 -12.36
N PHE A 57 -4.70 19.62 -12.90
CA PHE A 57 -6.08 20.06 -12.87
C PHE A 57 -7.02 18.89 -12.59
N ARG A 58 -8.19 19.21 -12.03
CA ARG A 58 -9.32 18.30 -11.91
C ARG A 58 -10.58 19.07 -12.26
N CYS A 59 -11.19 18.72 -13.37
CA CYS A 59 -12.43 19.31 -13.84
C CYS A 59 -13.59 18.32 -13.64
N VAL A 60 -14.72 18.78 -13.13
CA VAL A 60 -15.92 17.95 -12.89
C VAL A 60 -17.01 18.39 -13.86
N ILE A 61 -17.51 17.47 -14.69
CA ILE A 61 -18.65 17.68 -15.59
C ILE A 61 -19.93 17.34 -14.81
N PRO A 62 -20.82 18.29 -14.51
CA PRO A 62 -21.94 18.08 -13.59
C PRO A 62 -22.85 16.90 -13.95
N ASP A 63 -23.15 16.72 -15.24
CA ASP A 63 -24.03 15.65 -15.73
C ASP A 63 -23.27 14.36 -16.09
N GLY A 64 -21.99 14.29 -15.73
CA GLY A 64 -21.10 13.20 -16.10
C GLY A 64 -20.87 13.08 -17.61
N PHE A 65 -20.19 12.00 -17.99
CA PHE A 65 -19.87 11.66 -19.37
C PHE A 65 -19.56 10.18 -19.51
N SER A 66 -19.63 9.65 -20.73
CA SER A 66 -19.13 8.33 -21.07
C SER A 66 -17.71 8.39 -21.63
N LEU A 67 -16.98 7.28 -21.52
CA LEU A 67 -15.66 7.15 -22.12
C LEU A 67 -15.70 7.18 -23.66
N GLU A 68 -16.83 6.76 -24.24
CA GLU A 68 -17.07 6.85 -25.68
C GLU A 68 -17.12 8.30 -26.14
N GLU A 69 -17.77 9.20 -25.40
CA GLU A 69 -17.83 10.63 -25.73
C GLU A 69 -16.45 11.31 -25.73
N LEU A 70 -15.51 10.80 -24.93
CA LEU A 70 -14.11 11.25 -24.96
C LEU A 70 -13.36 10.68 -26.16
N ALA A 71 -13.60 9.42 -26.51
CA ALA A 71 -12.96 8.75 -27.63
C ALA A 71 -13.45 9.27 -29.01
N THR A 72 -14.73 9.64 -29.12
CA THR A 72 -15.33 10.24 -30.33
C THR A 72 -15.05 11.74 -30.45
N GLN A 73 -14.34 12.34 -29.50
CA GLN A 73 -14.10 13.79 -29.40
C GLN A 73 -15.38 14.62 -29.25
N ASP A 74 -16.49 14.02 -28.81
CA ASP A 74 -17.68 14.76 -28.40
C ASP A 74 -17.39 15.65 -27.18
N ILE A 75 -16.42 15.24 -26.35
CA ILE A 75 -15.85 16.02 -25.26
C ILE A 75 -14.42 16.43 -25.61
N LYS A 76 -14.14 17.73 -25.57
CA LYS A 76 -12.81 18.33 -25.73
C LYS A 76 -12.37 19.01 -24.45
N VAL A 77 -11.12 18.83 -24.06
CA VAL A 77 -10.52 19.58 -22.95
C VAL A 77 -9.49 20.53 -23.55
N VAL A 78 -9.65 21.81 -23.24
CA VAL A 78 -8.87 22.88 -23.84
C VAL A 78 -8.23 23.68 -22.71
N TRP A 79 -6.93 23.92 -22.79
CA TRP A 79 -6.32 24.97 -22.00
C TRP A 79 -6.42 26.29 -22.75
N ARG A 80 -6.92 27.36 -22.12
CA ARG A 80 -7.12 28.68 -22.74
C ARG A 80 -6.49 29.79 -21.89
N ASN A 81 -5.75 30.68 -22.56
CA ASN A 81 -5.20 31.90 -21.98
C ASN A 81 -5.35 33.06 -22.97
N GLY A 82 -6.37 33.89 -22.75
CA GLY A 82 -6.79 34.91 -23.74
C GLY A 82 -7.20 34.25 -25.07
N ASP A 83 -6.63 34.74 -26.17
CA ASP A 83 -6.87 34.21 -27.52
C ASP A 83 -6.09 32.91 -27.81
N HIS A 84 -5.11 32.58 -26.98
CA HIS A 84 -4.31 31.38 -27.16
C HIS A 84 -4.99 30.17 -26.51
N HIS A 85 -5.05 29.05 -27.24
CA HIS A 85 -5.59 27.80 -26.73
C HIS A 85 -4.79 26.60 -27.21
N ILE A 86 -4.85 25.52 -26.43
CA ILE A 86 -4.22 24.23 -26.71
C ILE A 86 -5.23 23.14 -26.38
N ASP A 87 -5.51 22.28 -27.35
CA ASP A 87 -6.27 21.06 -27.13
C ASP A 87 -5.42 20.08 -26.32
N LEU A 88 -5.92 19.66 -25.16
CA LEU A 88 -5.23 18.68 -24.33
C LEU A 88 -5.56 17.28 -24.83
N GLU A 89 -4.55 16.61 -25.33
CA GLU A 89 -4.68 15.23 -25.79
C GLU A 89 -4.98 14.31 -24.61
N ILE A 90 -5.90 13.36 -24.82
CA ILE A 90 -6.08 12.26 -23.90
C ILE A 90 -4.90 11.33 -24.06
N TRP A 91 -4.20 11.07 -22.96
CA TRP A 91 -3.06 10.18 -22.98
C TRP A 91 -3.48 8.80 -23.52
N GLU A 92 -2.74 8.31 -24.52
CA GLU A 92 -3.11 7.12 -25.30
C GLU A 92 -3.48 5.89 -24.43
N PRO A 93 -2.82 5.59 -23.30
CA PRO A 93 -3.23 4.48 -22.42
C PRO A 93 -4.61 4.66 -21.78
N ILE A 94 -5.11 5.88 -21.63
CA ILE A 94 -6.47 6.13 -21.13
C ILE A 94 -7.49 5.94 -22.24
N LEU A 95 -7.17 6.38 -23.46
CA LEU A 95 -7.97 6.06 -24.64
C LEU A 95 -8.03 4.54 -24.85
N ALA A 96 -6.89 3.85 -24.72
CA ALA A 96 -6.86 2.40 -24.72
C ALA A 96 -7.73 1.82 -23.59
N ALA A 97 -7.67 2.34 -22.36
CA ALA A 97 -8.55 1.92 -21.27
C ALA A 97 -10.04 2.15 -21.54
N SER A 98 -10.42 3.23 -22.23
CA SER A 98 -11.81 3.45 -22.66
C SER A 98 -12.31 2.42 -23.67
N HIS A 99 -11.44 1.94 -24.56
CA HIS A 99 -11.76 0.88 -25.49
C HIS A 99 -11.76 -0.52 -24.87
N ILE A 100 -11.17 -0.67 -23.66
CA ILE A 100 -11.12 -1.94 -22.92
C ILE A 100 -12.43 -2.24 -22.20
N VAL A 101 -13.17 -1.22 -21.79
CA VAL A 101 -14.50 -1.40 -21.17
C VAL A 101 -15.44 -2.05 -22.19
N GLY A 102 -15.71 -3.35 -22.03
CA GLY A 102 -16.50 -4.17 -22.96
C GLY A 102 -15.70 -4.96 -24.01
N MET A 103 -14.36 -4.90 -23.98
CA MET A 103 -13.52 -5.69 -24.89
C MET A 103 -13.40 -7.16 -24.41
N PRO A 104 -13.57 -8.18 -25.27
CA PRO A 104 -13.35 -9.57 -24.89
C PRO A 104 -11.92 -9.83 -24.40
N ASP A 105 -11.75 -10.60 -23.33
CA ASP A 105 -10.47 -10.86 -22.65
C ASP A 105 -9.34 -11.29 -23.61
N ALA A 106 -9.65 -12.12 -24.60
CA ALA A 106 -8.68 -12.61 -25.59
C ALA A 106 -8.14 -11.51 -26.54
N LYS A 107 -8.86 -10.40 -26.69
CA LYS A 107 -8.45 -9.23 -27.49
C LYS A 107 -7.66 -8.25 -26.62
N LEU A 108 -8.10 -8.04 -25.38
CA LEU A 108 -7.36 -7.28 -24.36
C LEU A 108 -5.97 -7.87 -24.14
N ALA A 109 -5.87 -9.19 -23.93
CA ALA A 109 -4.60 -9.87 -23.71
C ALA A 109 -3.61 -9.69 -24.88
N ARG A 110 -4.10 -9.77 -26.12
CA ARG A 110 -3.27 -9.53 -27.32
C ARG A 110 -2.76 -8.10 -27.40
N MET A 111 -3.61 -7.13 -27.05
CA MET A 111 -3.24 -5.72 -27.05
C MET A 111 -2.18 -5.42 -25.98
N VAL A 112 -2.39 -5.92 -24.75
CA VAL A 112 -1.42 -5.78 -23.64
C VAL A 112 -0.08 -6.43 -23.99
N MET A 113 -0.08 -7.58 -24.66
CA MET A 113 1.14 -8.27 -25.09
C MET A 113 1.92 -7.53 -26.18
N SER A 114 1.29 -6.61 -26.92
CA SER A 114 1.96 -5.78 -27.94
C SER A 114 2.52 -4.46 -27.41
N MET A 115 2.24 -4.09 -26.16
CA MET A 115 2.65 -2.81 -25.55
C MET A 115 3.99 -2.93 -24.83
N LYS A 116 4.67 -1.79 -24.62
CA LYS A 116 5.86 -1.79 -23.77
C LYS A 116 5.44 -2.08 -22.32
N PRO A 117 6.29 -2.75 -21.51
CA PRO A 117 5.90 -3.20 -20.17
C PRO A 117 5.38 -2.10 -19.24
N GLN A 118 5.91 -0.87 -19.34
CA GLN A 118 5.48 0.27 -18.53
C GLN A 118 4.10 0.80 -18.94
N GLU A 119 3.77 0.72 -20.23
CA GLU A 119 2.48 1.11 -20.80
C GLU A 119 1.43 0.04 -20.46
N ALA A 120 1.78 -1.24 -20.60
CA ALA A 120 0.95 -2.38 -20.20
C ALA A 120 0.61 -2.36 -18.70
N GLY A 121 1.59 -2.13 -17.81
CA GLY A 121 1.35 -2.08 -16.37
C GLY A 121 0.42 -0.93 -15.96
N ARG A 122 0.56 0.24 -16.60
CA ARG A 122 -0.31 1.39 -16.34
C ARG A 122 -1.71 1.22 -16.94
N LEU A 123 -1.81 0.64 -18.13
CA LEU A 123 -3.08 0.28 -18.76
C LEU A 123 -3.87 -0.70 -17.90
N MET A 124 -3.21 -1.73 -17.36
CA MET A 124 -3.86 -2.69 -16.45
C MET A 124 -4.33 -2.03 -15.15
N ALA A 125 -3.55 -1.11 -14.58
CA ALA A 125 -3.96 -0.36 -13.39
C ALA A 125 -5.14 0.59 -13.64
N ILE A 126 -5.26 1.14 -14.86
CA ILE A 126 -6.41 1.96 -15.27
C ILE A 126 -7.61 1.05 -15.58
N ALA A 127 -7.42 -0.03 -16.35
CA ALA A 127 -8.44 -1.01 -16.68
C ALA A 127 -9.02 -1.65 -15.42
N GLU A 128 -8.21 -1.96 -14.40
CA GLU A 128 -8.68 -2.46 -13.11
C GLU A 128 -9.53 -1.43 -12.34
N LYS A 129 -9.23 -0.14 -12.45
CA LYS A 129 -10.07 0.92 -11.86
C LYS A 129 -11.36 1.18 -12.63
N THR A 130 -11.34 0.99 -13.95
CA THR A 130 -12.45 1.31 -14.85
C THR A 130 -13.40 0.11 -15.06
N LEU A 131 -12.87 -1.11 -15.24
CA LEU A 131 -13.64 -2.35 -15.38
C LEU A 131 -14.31 -2.77 -14.07
N ASN A 132 -13.75 -2.41 -12.92
CA ASN A 132 -14.43 -2.58 -11.62
C ASN A 132 -15.63 -1.63 -11.42
N ARG A 133 -16.08 -0.88 -12.45
CA ARG A 133 -17.17 0.07 -12.31
C ARG A 133 -18.42 -0.09 -13.19
N THR A 134 -18.53 -0.99 -14.19
CA THR A 134 -19.84 -1.52 -14.71
C THR A 134 -19.66 -2.46 -15.92
N PRO A 135 -20.50 -3.51 -16.15
CA PRO A 135 -21.93 -3.59 -15.82
C PRO A 135 -22.27 -4.82 -14.98
N HIS A 136 -22.22 -4.63 -13.67
CA HIS A 136 -23.48 -4.62 -12.95
C HIS A 136 -23.45 -3.35 -12.11
N GLU A 137 -24.56 -2.64 -12.05
CA GLU A 137 -25.01 -2.12 -10.78
C GLU A 137 -25.08 -3.31 -9.81
N LYS A 138 -23.92 -3.76 -9.33
CA LYS A 138 -23.84 -4.40 -8.04
C LYS A 138 -23.90 -3.21 -7.12
N THR A 139 -25.15 -2.83 -6.87
CA THR A 139 -25.60 -2.09 -5.70
C THR A 139 -24.74 -2.48 -4.50
N GLU A 140 -24.70 -1.62 -3.48
CA GLU A 140 -24.10 -1.89 -2.17
C GLU A 140 -24.57 -3.22 -1.49
N GLU A 141 -25.38 -4.04 -2.18
CA GLU A 141 -25.90 -5.36 -1.83
C GLU A 141 -24.93 -6.54 -1.99
N GLN A 142 -23.75 -6.42 -2.63
CA GLN A 142 -22.80 -7.55 -2.68
C GLN A 142 -21.81 -7.65 -1.50
N SER A 143 -21.94 -6.77 -0.52
CA SER A 143 -21.67 -7.21 0.85
C SER A 143 -23.02 -7.52 1.48
N TYR A 144 -23.34 -8.82 1.64
CA TYR A 144 -24.51 -9.25 2.42
C TYR A 144 -24.49 -8.64 3.85
N LEU A 145 -23.30 -8.24 4.30
CA LEU A 145 -23.09 -7.48 5.51
C LEU A 145 -23.10 -5.98 5.21
N ARG A 146 -24.03 -5.27 5.83
CA ARG A 146 -24.18 -3.82 5.66
C ARG A 146 -22.93 -3.09 6.15
N TYR A 147 -22.63 -1.94 5.54
CA TYR A 147 -21.68 -0.99 6.11
C TYR A 147 -21.99 -0.73 7.59
N GLY A 148 -20.98 -0.82 8.43
CA GLY A 148 -21.09 -0.73 9.88
C GLY A 148 -21.53 -2.01 10.59
N ALA A 149 -21.77 -3.13 9.88
CA ALA A 149 -22.03 -4.42 10.52
C ALA A 149 -20.83 -4.86 11.36
N ILE A 150 -21.08 -5.22 12.61
CA ILE A 150 -20.07 -5.65 13.58
C ILE A 150 -20.18 -7.16 13.78
N SER A 151 -19.05 -7.86 13.84
CA SER A 151 -19.02 -9.29 14.14
C SER A 151 -19.57 -9.59 15.54
N LYS A 152 -20.08 -10.81 15.77
CA LYS A 152 -20.68 -11.17 17.07
C LYS A 152 -19.71 -11.03 18.24
N ASP A 153 -18.42 -11.27 18.00
CA ASP A 153 -17.35 -11.12 18.99
C ASP A 153 -16.79 -9.69 19.10
N ASN A 154 -17.36 -8.73 18.38
CA ASN A 154 -16.93 -7.32 18.30
C ASN A 154 -15.48 -7.12 17.83
N VAL A 155 -14.88 -8.11 17.17
CA VAL A 155 -13.50 -8.02 16.66
C VAL A 155 -13.44 -7.27 15.33
N ALA A 156 -14.42 -7.48 14.45
CA ALA A 156 -14.42 -6.96 13.09
C ALA A 156 -15.62 -6.06 12.81
N ILE A 157 -15.45 -5.09 11.91
CA ILE A 157 -16.51 -4.23 11.39
C ILE A 157 -16.38 -4.08 9.87
N VAL A 158 -17.52 -4.07 9.17
CA VAL A 158 -17.59 -3.87 7.73
C VAL A 158 -17.56 -2.39 7.40
N GLY A 159 -16.60 -1.97 6.58
CA GLY A 159 -16.47 -0.64 6.02
C GLY A 159 -16.86 -0.55 4.55
N ALA A 160 -16.51 0.56 3.92
CA ALA A 160 -16.91 0.85 2.55
C ALA A 160 -16.19 -0.04 1.53
N GLY A 161 -16.84 -0.33 0.40
CA GLY A 161 -16.22 -1.07 -0.72
C GLY A 161 -15.85 -2.52 -0.41
N GLY A 162 -16.52 -3.14 0.58
CA GLY A 162 -16.25 -4.51 1.00
C GLY A 162 -14.98 -4.66 1.85
N HIS A 163 -14.45 -3.56 2.40
CA HIS A 163 -13.31 -3.61 3.33
C HIS A 163 -13.76 -3.96 4.74
N TYR A 164 -12.99 -4.79 5.43
CA TYR A 164 -13.19 -5.18 6.81
C TYR A 164 -12.07 -4.59 7.64
N PHE A 165 -12.41 -4.17 8.86
CA PHE A 165 -11.49 -3.51 9.77
C PHE A 165 -11.54 -4.16 11.15
N LEU A 166 -10.41 -4.14 11.85
CA LEU A 166 -10.42 -4.36 13.30
C LEU A 166 -11.27 -3.27 13.97
N TYR A 167 -12.06 -3.69 14.95
CA TYR A 167 -12.96 -2.83 15.71
C TYR A 167 -12.52 -2.74 17.17
N LYS A 168 -12.87 -3.72 18.01
CA LYS A 168 -12.35 -3.81 19.38
C LYS A 168 -11.30 -4.90 19.48
N GLY A 169 -11.73 -6.15 19.53
CA GLY A 169 -10.87 -7.30 19.80
C GLY A 169 -10.05 -7.16 21.09
N THR A 170 -8.96 -7.92 21.19
CA THR A 170 -8.10 -7.95 22.40
C THR A 170 -7.34 -6.66 22.66
N ASN A 171 -7.12 -5.82 21.63
CA ASN A 171 -6.42 -4.54 21.74
C ASN A 171 -7.36 -3.33 21.81
N ASN A 172 -8.68 -3.55 21.78
CA ASN A 172 -9.70 -2.51 21.78
C ASN A 172 -9.41 -1.33 20.82
N LEU A 173 -9.16 -1.66 19.55
CA LEU A 173 -8.53 -0.74 18.59
C LEU A 173 -9.24 0.62 18.48
N VAL A 174 -10.57 0.66 18.46
CA VAL A 174 -11.33 1.92 18.38
C VAL A 174 -11.02 2.87 19.54
N ASP A 175 -10.79 2.35 20.73
CA ASP A 175 -10.52 3.19 21.89
C ASP A 175 -9.12 3.82 21.81
N ILE A 176 -8.17 3.21 21.09
CA ILE A 176 -6.87 3.83 20.78
C ILE A 176 -7.07 5.13 19.98
N TYR A 177 -7.96 5.15 18.99
CA TYR A 177 -8.23 6.34 18.18
C TYR A 177 -9.08 7.40 18.88
N ARG A 178 -9.90 7.00 19.86
CA ARG A 178 -10.72 7.94 20.64
C ARG A 178 -9.91 8.71 21.68
N LYS A 179 -8.74 8.22 22.06
CA LYS A 179 -7.85 8.92 22.98
C LYS A 179 -7.22 10.12 22.28
N PRO A 180 -7.46 11.35 22.76
CA PRO A 180 -6.97 12.55 22.08
C PRO A 180 -5.46 12.76 22.24
N LYS A 181 -4.84 12.09 23.21
CA LYS A 181 -3.41 12.20 23.52
C LYS A 181 -2.84 10.87 23.98
N ALA A 182 -1.59 10.63 23.63
CA ALA A 182 -0.77 9.59 24.23
C ALA A 182 -0.37 9.97 25.66
N ALA A 183 -0.15 8.99 26.52
CA ALA A 183 0.49 9.22 27.81
C ALA A 183 1.99 9.45 27.59
N ASP A 184 2.57 10.50 28.19
CA ASP A 184 3.99 10.86 28.01
C ASP A 184 4.95 9.71 28.38
N GLY A 185 4.58 8.89 29.37
CA GLY A 185 5.33 7.70 29.78
C GLY A 185 5.42 6.62 28.70
N VAL A 186 4.39 6.49 27.85
CA VAL A 186 4.39 5.52 26.72
C VAL A 186 5.33 6.01 25.62
N LEU A 187 5.26 7.30 25.28
CA LEU A 187 6.11 7.89 24.24
C LEU A 187 7.59 7.82 24.62
N SER A 188 7.93 8.29 25.82
CA SER A 188 9.29 8.25 26.34
C SER A 188 9.82 6.82 26.50
N GLY A 189 8.98 5.88 26.97
CA GLY A 189 9.37 4.47 27.08
C GLY A 189 9.70 3.83 25.73
N TRP A 190 8.89 4.06 24.69
CA TRP A 190 9.21 3.58 23.34
C TRP A 190 10.49 4.21 22.78
N ALA A 191 10.67 5.52 22.95
CA ALA A 191 11.89 6.20 22.51
C ALA A 191 13.14 5.63 23.20
N GLU A 192 13.06 5.36 24.51
CA GLU A 192 14.14 4.75 25.29
C GLU A 192 14.46 3.33 24.79
N VAL A 193 13.44 2.49 24.59
CA VAL A 193 13.62 1.11 24.09
C VAL A 193 14.31 1.10 22.73
N ILE A 194 13.89 1.96 21.80
CA ILE A 194 14.48 2.04 20.46
C ILE A 194 15.94 2.51 20.53
N ALA A 195 16.23 3.51 21.38
CA ALA A 195 17.60 3.99 21.59
C ALA A 195 18.50 2.90 22.19
N GLN A 196 18.00 2.15 23.18
CA GLN A 196 18.72 1.04 23.81
C GLN A 196 19.01 -0.09 22.81
N ARG A 197 17.99 -0.53 22.06
CA ARG A 197 18.14 -1.56 21.03
C ARG A 197 19.15 -1.14 19.97
N SER A 198 19.07 0.10 19.50
CA SER A 198 20.02 0.63 18.50
C SER A 198 21.44 0.70 19.05
N ALA A 199 21.63 1.15 20.29
CA ALA A 199 22.94 1.25 20.91
C ALA A 199 23.55 -0.14 21.12
N TRP A 200 22.75 -1.10 21.58
CA TRP A 200 23.19 -2.47 21.77
C TRP A 200 23.59 -3.12 20.44
N CYS A 201 22.81 -2.97 19.37
CA CYS A 201 23.16 -3.51 18.05
C CYS A 201 24.48 -2.90 17.54
N ALA A 202 24.67 -1.59 17.71
CA ALA A 202 25.90 -0.92 17.31
C ALA A 202 27.15 -1.41 18.09
N GLN A 203 26.99 -1.80 19.36
CA GLN A 203 28.08 -2.42 20.15
C GLN A 203 28.45 -3.83 19.67
N HIS A 204 27.57 -4.47 18.89
CA HIS A 204 27.73 -5.82 18.35
C HIS A 204 27.91 -5.82 16.82
N ASP A 205 28.34 -4.68 16.25
CA ASP A 205 28.58 -4.49 14.82
C ASP A 205 27.37 -4.82 13.92
N ALA A 206 26.16 -4.72 14.46
CA ALA A 206 24.92 -4.96 13.75
C ALA A 206 24.18 -3.65 13.42
N GLY A 207 23.71 -3.51 12.18
CA GLY A 207 22.76 -2.46 11.82
C GLY A 207 21.39 -2.73 12.43
N TYR A 208 20.64 -1.67 12.71
CA TYR A 208 19.35 -1.76 13.40
C TYR A 208 18.28 -0.93 12.70
N ILE A 209 17.06 -1.44 12.67
CA ILE A 209 15.87 -0.69 12.28
C ILE A 209 14.63 -1.10 13.10
N GLN A 210 13.88 -0.11 13.57
CA GLN A 210 12.54 -0.25 14.12
C GLN A 210 11.52 0.05 13.02
N VAL A 211 10.69 -0.94 12.69
CA VAL A 211 9.63 -0.83 11.69
C VAL A 211 8.29 -0.68 12.40
N PHE A 212 7.55 0.37 12.04
CA PHE A 212 6.19 0.57 12.49
C PHE A 212 5.24 0.32 11.33
N ILE A 213 4.35 -0.66 11.49
CA ILE A 213 3.31 -0.94 10.49
C ILE A 213 2.00 -0.27 10.94
N PRO A 214 1.37 0.58 10.12
CA PRO A 214 0.11 1.22 10.48
C PRO A 214 -1.02 0.20 10.55
N GLU A 215 -2.08 0.52 11.27
CA GLU A 215 -3.34 -0.17 11.03
C GLU A 215 -3.89 0.20 9.65
N LYS A 216 -4.58 -0.76 9.04
CA LYS A 216 -5.34 -0.54 7.82
C LYS A 216 -6.31 0.63 7.95
N SER A 217 -6.94 0.78 9.13
CA SER A 217 -7.85 1.87 9.44
C SER A 217 -7.16 3.24 9.30
N SER A 218 -5.98 3.42 9.90
CA SER A 218 -5.19 4.67 9.83
C SER A 218 -4.77 5.05 8.42
N LEU A 219 -4.54 4.05 7.57
CA LEU A 219 -4.15 4.27 6.18
C LEU A 219 -5.36 4.58 5.27
N THR A 220 -6.55 4.11 5.65
CA THR A 220 -7.78 4.24 4.84
C THR A 220 -8.95 4.83 5.63
N PRO A 221 -8.80 5.98 6.31
CA PRO A 221 -9.79 6.53 7.24
C PRO A 221 -11.19 6.71 6.62
N LYS A 222 -11.25 7.04 5.32
CA LYS A 222 -12.49 7.24 4.56
C LYS A 222 -13.34 5.97 4.38
N LEU A 223 -12.74 4.80 4.57
CA LEU A 223 -13.44 3.51 4.42
C LEU A 223 -13.99 2.99 5.75
N VAL A 224 -13.62 3.62 6.87
CA VAL A 224 -13.85 3.11 8.23
C VAL A 224 -15.17 3.68 8.82
N PRO A 225 -16.06 2.84 9.38
CA PRO A 225 -17.37 3.29 9.90
C PRO A 225 -17.34 4.15 11.17
N TYR A 226 -16.27 4.07 11.95
CA TYR A 226 -16.20 4.70 13.27
C TYR A 226 -15.46 6.05 13.29
N GLY A 227 -15.23 6.66 12.12
CA GLY A 227 -14.86 8.07 11.99
C GLY A 227 -13.49 8.41 12.58
N ILE A 228 -12.41 7.99 11.91
CA ILE A 228 -11.03 8.37 12.26
C ILE A 228 -10.44 9.26 11.15
N SER A 229 -9.45 10.08 11.50
CA SER A 229 -8.81 11.01 10.56
C SER A 229 -7.41 10.59 10.10
N GLY A 230 -6.83 9.55 10.70
CA GLY A 230 -5.46 9.11 10.43
C GLY A 230 -4.90 8.24 11.56
N PRO A 231 -3.58 8.22 11.74
CA PRO A 231 -2.92 7.50 12.83
C PRO A 231 -3.39 7.94 14.21
N SER A 232 -3.22 7.04 15.17
CA SER A 232 -3.45 7.25 16.59
C SER A 232 -2.54 8.34 17.17
N ALA A 233 -2.98 8.95 18.28
CA ALA A 233 -2.20 9.97 18.98
C ALA A 233 -0.84 9.44 19.48
N ILE A 234 -0.75 8.14 19.79
CA ILE A 234 0.51 7.48 20.19
C ILE A 234 1.46 7.39 19.02
N TRP A 235 0.99 6.96 17.85
CA TRP A 235 1.78 6.92 16.62
C TRP A 235 2.34 8.31 16.28
N SER A 236 1.47 9.32 16.18
CA SER A 236 1.88 10.69 15.84
C SER A 236 2.81 11.29 16.88
N GLY A 237 2.52 11.10 18.17
CA GLY A 237 3.39 11.58 19.26
C GLY A 237 4.78 10.95 19.22
N LEU A 238 4.84 9.64 19.01
CA LEU A 238 6.09 8.90 18.96
C LEU A 238 6.94 9.32 17.75
N LEU A 239 6.36 9.40 16.56
CA LEU A 239 7.10 9.80 15.36
C LEU A 239 7.56 11.26 15.41
N ASN A 240 6.80 12.15 16.04
CA ASN A 240 7.26 13.52 16.27
C ASN A 240 8.48 13.56 17.20
N GLN A 241 8.55 12.67 18.19
CA GLN A 241 9.72 12.55 19.08
C GLN A 241 10.92 11.89 18.39
N LEU A 242 10.68 11.05 17.37
CA LEU A 242 11.68 10.29 16.65
C LEU A 242 12.04 10.88 15.26
N SER A 243 11.57 12.09 14.93
CA SER A 243 11.53 12.60 13.54
C SER A 243 12.87 12.68 12.81
N ASP A 244 13.99 12.66 13.55
CA ASP A 244 15.35 12.70 13.00
C ASP A 244 16.09 11.35 13.09
N ASN A 245 15.40 10.27 13.47
CA ASN A 245 16.03 8.97 13.70
C ASN A 245 15.98 8.08 12.45
N SER A 246 17.12 7.97 11.75
CA SER A 246 17.30 7.07 10.59
C SER A 246 17.12 5.58 10.92
N LYS A 247 16.97 5.23 12.19
CA LYS A 247 16.71 3.85 12.66
C LYS A 247 15.22 3.51 12.71
N VAL A 248 14.34 4.40 12.26
CA VAL A 248 12.88 4.20 12.30
C VAL A 248 12.31 4.22 10.89
N LEU A 249 11.53 3.20 10.55
CA LEU A 249 10.72 3.16 9.34
C LEU A 249 9.24 3.42 9.66
N ASP A 250 8.77 4.61 9.29
CA ASP A 250 7.36 4.98 9.31
C ASP A 250 6.66 4.43 8.05
N CYS A 251 6.05 3.25 8.16
CA CYS A 251 5.29 2.68 7.05
C CYS A 251 3.97 3.41 6.79
N HIS A 252 3.45 4.25 7.69
CA HIS A 252 2.28 5.08 7.38
C HIS A 252 2.65 6.11 6.31
N LYS A 253 3.68 6.90 6.55
CA LYS A 253 4.18 7.89 5.58
C LYS A 253 4.61 7.26 4.26
N LEU A 254 5.23 6.08 4.30
CA LEU A 254 5.61 5.32 3.11
C LEU A 254 4.38 5.02 2.23
N LEU A 255 3.30 4.53 2.84
CA LEU A 255 2.15 4.02 2.12
C LEU A 255 1.08 5.09 1.84
N SER A 256 0.94 6.10 2.71
CA SER A 256 -0.10 7.12 2.59
C SER A 256 0.05 8.02 1.36
N ASN A 257 1.27 8.11 0.82
CA ASN A 257 1.58 8.91 -0.37
C ASN A 257 1.20 8.21 -1.69
N SER A 258 0.66 6.99 -1.64
CA SER A 258 0.19 6.26 -2.81
C SER A 258 -1.17 6.74 -3.30
N PHE A 259 -1.45 6.54 -4.59
CA PHE A 259 -2.77 6.80 -5.18
C PHE A 259 -3.88 5.90 -4.62
N SER A 260 -3.53 4.67 -4.23
CA SER A 260 -4.49 3.68 -3.71
C SER A 260 -3.94 3.06 -2.42
N PRO A 261 -3.96 3.80 -1.31
CA PRO A 261 -3.51 3.29 -0.01
C PRO A 261 -4.27 2.03 0.43
N GLU A 262 -5.52 1.88 -0.01
CA GLU A 262 -6.36 0.71 0.24
C GLU A 262 -5.84 -0.57 -0.42
N GLY A 263 -5.04 -0.47 -1.48
CA GLY A 263 -4.44 -1.61 -2.17
C GLY A 263 -3.26 -2.25 -1.43
N PHE A 264 -2.77 -1.64 -0.35
CA PHE A 264 -1.66 -2.20 0.45
C PHE A 264 -2.09 -3.24 1.47
N PHE A 265 -3.38 -3.31 1.77
CA PHE A 265 -3.97 -4.31 2.65
C PHE A 265 -4.99 -5.14 1.89
N ARG A 266 -5.16 -6.38 2.33
CA ARG A 266 -6.24 -7.25 1.82
C ARG A 266 -7.60 -6.71 2.27
N LYS A 267 -8.65 -6.90 1.49
CA LYS A 267 -9.93 -6.23 1.78
C LYS A 267 -10.58 -6.83 3.01
N GLN A 268 -10.53 -8.14 3.20
CA GLN A 268 -11.25 -8.83 4.27
C GLN A 268 -10.33 -9.35 5.40
N ASP A 269 -9.11 -8.84 5.46
CA ASP A 269 -8.06 -9.32 6.37
C ASP A 269 -7.26 -8.15 6.96
N THR A 270 -6.59 -8.38 8.09
CA THR A 270 -5.73 -7.39 8.77
C THR A 270 -4.36 -7.20 8.13
N HIS A 271 -3.92 -8.11 7.28
CA HIS A 271 -2.56 -8.17 6.74
C HIS A 271 -2.42 -7.46 5.38
N LEU A 272 -1.16 -7.30 5.00
CA LEU A 272 -0.76 -6.66 3.75
C LEU A 272 -1.21 -7.49 2.55
N SER A 273 -1.45 -6.79 1.45
CA SER A 273 -1.42 -7.38 0.12
C SER A 273 0.01 -7.73 -0.28
N THR A 274 0.17 -8.47 -1.37
CA THR A 274 1.47 -8.69 -2.01
C THR A 274 2.23 -7.39 -2.26
N TYR A 275 1.52 -6.36 -2.74
CA TYR A 275 2.14 -5.08 -3.05
C TYR A 275 2.54 -4.31 -1.79
N GLY A 276 1.70 -4.32 -0.74
CA GLY A 276 2.04 -3.72 0.56
C GLY A 276 3.26 -4.37 1.22
N ALA A 277 3.32 -5.71 1.22
CA ALA A 277 4.47 -6.44 1.72
C ALA A 277 5.74 -6.12 0.93
N MET A 278 5.65 -6.03 -0.41
CA MET A 278 6.79 -5.67 -1.26
C MET A 278 7.33 -4.28 -0.93
N GLN A 279 6.46 -3.26 -0.84
CA GLN A 279 6.90 -1.87 -0.58
C GLN A 279 7.62 -1.75 0.77
N ILE A 280 7.08 -2.36 1.81
CA ILE A 280 7.70 -2.34 3.13
C ILE A 280 9.02 -3.11 3.12
N ALA A 281 9.08 -4.30 2.52
CA ALA A 281 10.29 -5.10 2.44
C ALA A 281 11.43 -4.39 1.68
N VAL A 282 11.10 -3.71 0.57
CA VAL A 282 12.05 -2.86 -0.18
C VAL A 282 12.56 -1.73 0.71
N ALA A 283 11.65 -1.00 1.37
CA ALA A 283 12.03 0.12 2.24
C ALA A 283 12.91 -0.31 3.42
N ILE A 284 12.63 -1.46 4.04
CA ILE A 284 13.47 -2.05 5.11
C ILE A 284 14.89 -2.28 4.58
N SER A 285 15.01 -3.01 3.47
CA SER A 285 16.29 -3.38 2.90
C SER A 285 17.09 -2.17 2.40
N GLU A 286 16.43 -1.19 1.79
CA GLU A 286 17.05 0.08 1.37
C GLU A 286 17.55 0.90 2.57
N ASN A 287 16.79 0.97 3.66
CA ASN A 287 17.23 1.70 4.86
C ASN A 287 18.40 1.02 5.57
N LEU A 288 18.43 -0.31 5.60
CA LEU A 288 19.50 -1.06 6.24
C LEU A 288 20.81 -1.02 5.44
N THR A 289 20.71 -1.04 4.10
CA THR A 289 21.89 -1.30 3.25
C THR A 289 22.28 -0.14 2.34
N GLY A 290 21.38 0.82 2.09
CA GLY A 290 21.54 1.86 1.08
C GLY A 290 21.45 1.36 -0.37
N HIS A 291 21.29 0.06 -0.61
CA HIS A 291 21.13 -0.49 -1.96
C HIS A 291 19.71 -0.29 -2.47
N ARG A 292 19.55 0.37 -3.62
CA ARG A 292 18.25 0.52 -4.28
C ARG A 292 17.71 -0.81 -4.80
N ILE A 293 16.43 -1.05 -4.59
CA ILE A 293 15.77 -2.31 -4.96
C ILE A 293 14.56 -2.02 -5.83
N ALA A 294 14.61 -2.53 -7.06
CA ALA A 294 13.51 -2.51 -8.01
C ALA A 294 12.95 -3.92 -8.17
N CYS A 295 11.68 -4.11 -7.80
CA CYS A 295 10.98 -5.37 -7.96
C CYS A 295 10.02 -5.30 -9.16
N ARG A 296 10.01 -6.35 -9.97
CA ARG A 296 9.07 -6.52 -11.08
C ARG A 296 8.39 -7.88 -10.98
N LYS A 297 7.06 -7.87 -10.99
CA LYS A 297 6.24 -9.08 -11.11
C LYS A 297 6.56 -9.82 -12.42
N VAL A 298 6.80 -11.12 -12.32
CA VAL A 298 7.00 -12.00 -13.49
C VAL A 298 5.84 -12.97 -13.61
N ILE A 299 5.59 -13.79 -12.58
CA ILE A 299 4.46 -14.72 -12.52
C ILE A 299 3.66 -14.48 -11.25
N SER A 300 2.35 -14.34 -11.41
CA SER A 300 1.38 -14.33 -10.31
C SER A 300 0.36 -15.45 -10.47
N LYS A 301 -0.22 -15.86 -9.35
CA LYS A 301 -1.42 -16.68 -9.29
C LYS A 301 -2.46 -16.02 -8.40
N HIS A 302 -3.71 -16.39 -8.59
CA HIS A 302 -4.81 -16.01 -7.72
C HIS A 302 -5.16 -17.18 -6.81
N LEU A 303 -5.20 -16.92 -5.51
CA LEU A 303 -5.65 -17.86 -4.50
C LEU A 303 -7.04 -17.47 -4.04
N GLN A 304 -7.88 -18.45 -3.76
CA GLN A 304 -9.12 -18.26 -3.02
C GLN A 304 -8.76 -18.18 -1.54
N PHE A 305 -9.04 -17.03 -0.91
CA PHE A 305 -8.60 -16.74 0.46
C PHE A 305 -9.74 -16.18 1.29
N ILE A 306 -9.90 -16.68 2.51
CA ILE A 306 -10.81 -16.08 3.50
C ILE A 306 -9.95 -15.38 4.55
N GLY A 307 -10.12 -14.07 4.64
CA GLY A 307 -9.41 -13.22 5.58
C GLY A 307 -9.73 -13.49 7.05
N ASP A 308 -8.80 -13.15 7.93
CA ASP A 308 -8.94 -13.30 9.37
C ASP A 308 -10.12 -12.51 9.97
N LEU A 309 -10.50 -11.38 9.38
CA LEU A 309 -11.67 -10.59 9.76
C LEU A 309 -12.96 -11.15 9.17
N ALA A 310 -12.94 -11.60 7.92
CA ALA A 310 -14.09 -12.28 7.30
C ALA A 310 -14.56 -13.47 8.13
N LYS A 311 -13.63 -14.29 8.63
CA LYS A 311 -13.93 -15.46 9.50
C LYS A 311 -14.67 -15.12 10.79
N ARG A 312 -14.78 -13.85 11.17
CA ARG A 312 -15.53 -13.41 12.36
C ARG A 312 -17.02 -13.27 12.13
N PHE A 313 -17.48 -13.38 10.89
CA PHE A 313 -18.90 -13.30 10.54
C PHE A 313 -19.44 -14.70 10.23
N ASP A 314 -20.39 -15.15 11.04
CA ASP A 314 -21.05 -16.45 10.85
C ASP A 314 -21.96 -16.43 9.61
N GLY A 315 -22.05 -17.57 8.92
CA GLY A 315 -23.10 -17.83 7.93
C GLY A 315 -22.77 -17.55 6.46
N PHE A 316 -21.53 -17.16 6.13
CA PHE A 316 -21.16 -16.74 4.76
C PHE A 316 -19.81 -17.29 4.24
N PRO A 317 -19.40 -18.56 4.49
CA PRO A 317 -18.04 -19.01 4.20
C PRO A 317 -17.65 -18.96 2.70
N ASP A 318 -18.57 -19.29 1.78
CA ASP A 318 -18.26 -19.32 0.34
C ASP A 318 -18.29 -17.92 -0.32
N GLU A 319 -18.98 -16.97 0.30
CA GLU A 319 -19.19 -15.60 -0.21
C GLU A 319 -18.15 -14.60 0.34
N LEU A 320 -17.42 -15.00 1.38
CA LEU A 320 -16.32 -14.25 1.99
C LEU A 320 -14.94 -14.67 1.46
N VAL A 321 -14.93 -15.37 0.33
CA VAL A 321 -13.70 -15.73 -0.36
C VAL A 321 -13.30 -14.59 -1.28
N GLU A 322 -12.15 -13.97 -1.03
CA GLU A 322 -11.57 -12.96 -1.91
C GLU A 322 -10.45 -13.57 -2.78
N PRO A 323 -10.32 -13.15 -4.05
CA PRO A 323 -9.17 -13.49 -4.86
C PRO A 323 -7.93 -12.75 -4.32
N LEU A 324 -6.98 -13.50 -3.79
CA LEU A 324 -5.69 -12.97 -3.35
C LEU A 324 -4.65 -13.19 -4.45
N GLU A 325 -4.15 -12.11 -5.03
CA GLU A 325 -2.99 -12.19 -5.91
C GLU A 325 -1.72 -12.42 -5.09
N VAL A 326 -0.99 -13.48 -5.45
CA VAL A 326 0.35 -13.76 -4.92
C VAL A 326 1.33 -13.98 -6.07
N LEU A 327 2.60 -13.66 -5.84
CA LEU A 327 3.69 -13.89 -6.78
C LEU A 327 4.31 -15.26 -6.52
N ASP A 328 4.48 -16.00 -7.61
CA ASP A 328 5.35 -17.17 -7.63
C ASP A 328 6.76 -16.81 -8.07
N GLN A 329 6.89 -15.83 -8.98
CA GLN A 329 8.17 -15.35 -9.49
C GLN A 329 8.23 -13.83 -9.54
N VAL A 330 9.37 -13.31 -9.10
CA VAL A 330 9.67 -11.88 -9.10
C VAL A 330 11.09 -11.67 -9.62
N GLU A 331 11.27 -10.59 -10.36
CA GLU A 331 12.57 -10.08 -10.77
C GLU A 331 12.99 -8.97 -9.81
N ILE A 332 14.22 -9.02 -9.32
CA ILE A 332 14.81 -8.02 -8.42
C ILE A 332 16.04 -7.47 -9.13
N ASN A 333 16.06 -6.15 -9.37
CA ASN A 333 17.12 -5.45 -10.10
C ASN A 333 17.50 -6.12 -11.44
N GLY A 334 16.51 -6.57 -12.22
CA GLY A 334 16.74 -7.19 -13.52
C GLY A 334 17.06 -8.68 -13.48
N THR A 335 17.17 -9.29 -12.30
CA THR A 335 17.47 -10.73 -12.15
C THR A 335 16.29 -11.47 -11.52
N LEU A 336 15.96 -12.64 -12.06
CA LEU A 336 14.94 -13.50 -11.47
C LEU A 336 15.36 -13.94 -10.06
N ALA A 337 14.57 -13.58 -9.06
CA ALA A 337 14.83 -13.99 -7.68
C ALA A 337 14.44 -15.45 -7.48
N LEU A 338 15.42 -16.28 -7.13
CA LEU A 338 15.17 -17.69 -6.85
C LEU A 338 14.49 -17.86 -5.49
N PRO A 339 13.68 -18.92 -5.30
CA PRO A 339 13.11 -19.24 -4.00
C PRO A 339 14.22 -19.50 -2.96
N SER A 340 14.08 -18.90 -1.78
CA SER A 340 14.92 -19.20 -0.62
C SER A 340 14.62 -20.58 -0.04
N GLN A 341 15.64 -21.29 0.46
CA GLN A 341 15.49 -22.57 1.14
C GLN A 341 15.20 -22.37 2.62
N LEU A 342 14.09 -22.90 3.13
CA LEU A 342 13.82 -22.95 4.57
C LEU A 342 14.69 -24.03 5.22
N ILE A 343 15.64 -23.62 6.07
CA ILE A 343 16.61 -24.51 6.72
C ILE A 343 16.29 -24.78 8.20
N THR A 344 15.42 -23.98 8.82
CA THR A 344 14.94 -24.23 10.19
C THR A 344 13.50 -23.78 10.32
N SER A 345 12.69 -24.60 10.99
CA SER A 345 11.31 -24.29 11.35
C SER A 345 11.02 -24.82 12.75
N SER A 346 10.57 -23.94 13.64
CA SER A 346 10.14 -24.30 14.99
C SER A 346 8.89 -23.53 15.35
N ASP A 347 7.91 -24.23 15.90
CA ASP A 347 6.67 -23.65 16.42
C ASP A 347 6.55 -24.01 17.91
N PRO A 348 6.15 -23.06 18.77
CA PRO A 348 5.89 -23.34 20.17
C PRO A 348 4.65 -24.24 20.30
N ALA A 349 4.54 -24.95 21.42
CA ALA A 349 3.38 -25.80 21.69
C ALA A 349 2.07 -25.00 21.81
N GLN A 350 2.14 -23.74 22.25
CA GLN A 350 1.00 -22.85 22.38
C GLN A 350 1.37 -21.41 21.97
N GLY A 351 0.41 -20.70 21.39
CA GLY A 351 0.57 -19.30 20.99
C GLY A 351 1.46 -19.11 19.76
N HIS A 352 1.97 -17.88 19.60
CA HIS A 352 2.83 -17.51 18.48
C HIS A 352 4.24 -17.06 18.90
N ILE A 353 4.41 -16.63 20.15
CA ILE A 353 5.71 -16.19 20.65
C ILE A 353 6.70 -17.35 20.59
N GLY A 354 7.87 -17.11 19.98
CA GLY A 354 8.90 -18.12 19.77
C GLY A 354 8.77 -18.91 18.47
N ILE A 355 7.76 -18.65 17.62
CA ILE A 355 7.78 -19.15 16.24
C ILE A 355 9.07 -18.69 15.58
N LYS A 356 9.81 -19.64 14.99
CA LYS A 356 11.09 -19.38 14.36
C LYS A 356 11.16 -19.99 12.97
N ARG A 357 11.66 -19.21 12.02
CA ARG A 357 11.95 -19.64 10.66
C ARG A 357 13.30 -19.09 10.23
N VAL A 358 14.10 -19.91 9.58
CA VAL A 358 15.41 -19.49 9.03
C VAL A 358 15.49 -19.93 7.59
N TRP A 359 15.85 -19.00 6.72
CA TRP A 359 16.05 -19.25 5.30
C TRP A 359 17.47 -18.95 4.88
N ASN A 360 17.99 -19.74 3.95
CA ASN A 360 19.20 -19.44 3.18
C ASN A 360 18.84 -19.19 1.71
N ASN A 361 19.52 -18.26 1.07
CA ASN A 361 19.43 -17.97 -0.36
C ASN A 361 20.80 -17.59 -0.92
N ASP A 362 21.49 -18.56 -1.52
CA ASP A 362 22.82 -18.34 -2.12
C ASP A 362 22.80 -17.36 -3.32
N SER A 363 21.62 -17.10 -3.89
CA SER A 363 21.41 -16.17 -5.01
C SER A 363 20.87 -14.79 -4.58
N ALA A 364 20.82 -14.53 -3.26
CA ALA A 364 20.29 -13.27 -2.74
C ALA A 364 21.07 -12.05 -3.23
N LEU A 365 20.34 -10.95 -3.44
CA LEU A 365 20.93 -9.66 -3.82
C LEU A 365 21.86 -9.13 -2.71
N LEU A 366 21.44 -9.28 -1.45
CA LEU A 366 22.12 -8.75 -0.28
C LEU A 366 22.88 -9.90 0.39
N PRO A 367 24.23 -9.87 0.44
CA PRO A 367 25.02 -10.96 1.00
C PRO A 367 24.90 -11.09 2.53
N GLN A 368 24.26 -10.11 3.17
CA GLN A 368 24.13 -10.03 4.63
C GLN A 368 23.10 -11.00 5.21
N ARG A 369 23.24 -11.25 6.51
CA ARG A 369 22.30 -11.96 7.37
C ARG A 369 21.44 -10.97 8.14
N ALA A 370 20.12 -11.12 8.05
CA ALA A 370 19.18 -10.29 8.78
C ALA A 370 18.34 -11.13 9.77
N ILE A 371 18.17 -10.62 10.99
CA ILE A 371 17.35 -11.21 12.04
C ILE A 371 16.17 -10.28 12.32
N CYS A 372 14.95 -10.80 12.27
CA CYS A 372 13.73 -10.06 12.53
C CYS A 372 13.02 -10.58 13.78
N PHE A 373 12.71 -9.67 14.70
CA PHE A 373 11.78 -9.84 15.80
C PHE A 373 10.49 -9.09 15.46
N GLY A 374 9.43 -9.84 15.15
CA GLY A 374 8.18 -9.25 14.65
C GLY A 374 6.95 -10.08 14.95
N ASN A 375 5.88 -9.82 14.19
CA ASN A 375 4.59 -10.47 14.39
C ASN A 375 4.01 -11.02 13.07
N SER A 376 2.69 -11.17 13.03
CA SER A 376 1.95 -11.78 11.92
C SER A 376 2.17 -11.12 10.55
N PHE A 377 2.62 -9.86 10.48
CA PHE A 377 2.97 -9.21 9.21
C PHE A 377 4.17 -9.87 8.50
N PHE A 378 5.10 -10.44 9.26
CA PHE A 378 6.18 -11.24 8.72
C PHE A 378 5.72 -12.62 8.31
N GLU A 379 4.82 -13.25 9.09
CA GLU A 379 4.28 -14.59 8.84
C GLU A 379 5.41 -15.64 8.67
N ARG A 380 5.04 -16.87 8.29
CA ARG A 380 5.93 -18.00 8.02
C ARG A 380 6.50 -17.99 6.59
N GLY A 381 6.37 -16.90 5.85
CA GLY A 381 6.96 -16.73 4.52
C GLY A 381 6.31 -17.56 3.41
N GLY A 382 5.08 -18.05 3.61
CA GLY A 382 4.42 -18.95 2.65
C GLY A 382 3.93 -18.27 1.37
N THR A 383 3.75 -16.95 1.38
CA THR A 383 3.23 -16.18 0.24
C THR A 383 3.88 -14.80 0.13
N SER A 384 3.89 -14.22 -1.07
CA SER A 384 4.39 -12.86 -1.32
C SER A 384 3.59 -11.76 -0.62
N ALA A 385 2.49 -12.09 0.04
CA ALA A 385 1.73 -11.15 0.86
C ALA A 385 2.22 -11.14 2.33
N SER A 386 3.39 -11.72 2.61
CA SER A 386 4.08 -11.71 3.90
C SER A 386 5.48 -11.12 3.75
N LEU A 387 5.99 -10.42 4.78
CA LEU A 387 7.32 -9.79 4.71
C LEU A 387 8.46 -10.83 4.70
N SER A 388 8.30 -11.95 5.40
CA SER A 388 9.32 -13.01 5.43
C SER A 388 9.60 -13.57 4.03
N TRP A 389 8.58 -13.68 3.16
CA TRP A 389 8.76 -14.16 1.79
C TRP A 389 9.67 -13.26 0.96
N TRP A 390 9.57 -11.94 1.17
CA TRP A 390 10.40 -10.95 0.48
C TRP A 390 11.80 -10.89 1.07
N LEU A 391 11.93 -10.77 2.39
CA LEU A 391 13.24 -10.63 3.02
C LEU A 391 14.10 -11.88 2.86
N SER A 392 13.51 -13.07 2.86
CA SER A 392 14.26 -14.32 2.59
C SER A 392 14.82 -14.40 1.17
N ARG A 393 14.26 -13.65 0.22
CA ARG A 393 14.76 -13.55 -1.16
C ARG A 393 15.77 -12.42 -1.34
N LEU A 394 15.70 -11.40 -0.51
CA LEU A 394 16.60 -10.25 -0.57
C LEU A 394 17.92 -10.52 0.15
N PHE A 395 17.89 -11.16 1.32
CA PHE A 395 19.06 -11.46 2.14
C PHE A 395 19.56 -12.88 1.94
N LYS A 396 20.89 -13.06 2.03
CA LYS A 396 21.53 -14.37 1.94
C LYS A 396 21.04 -15.30 3.03
N GLU A 397 20.87 -14.78 4.24
CA GLU A 397 20.27 -15.53 5.34
C GLU A 397 19.27 -14.64 6.07
N PHE A 398 18.05 -15.14 6.25
CA PHE A 398 16.99 -14.39 6.93
C PHE A 398 16.40 -15.21 8.06
N HIS A 399 16.31 -14.61 9.25
CA HIS A 399 15.74 -15.22 10.44
C HIS A 399 14.49 -14.45 10.81
N PHE A 400 13.37 -15.13 10.94
CA PHE A 400 12.18 -14.58 11.55
C PHE A 400 11.96 -15.25 12.91
N VAL A 401 11.84 -14.43 13.95
CA VAL A 401 11.43 -14.80 15.29
C VAL A 401 10.17 -14.00 15.62
N TRP A 402 9.09 -14.70 15.97
CA TRP A 402 7.88 -14.03 16.42
C TRP A 402 8.06 -13.62 17.88
N SER A 403 8.33 -12.34 18.10
CA SER A 403 8.59 -11.76 19.43
C SER A 403 8.37 -10.25 19.40
N PRO A 404 7.79 -9.65 20.47
CA PRO A 404 7.79 -8.20 20.64
C PRO A 404 9.17 -7.63 21.04
N ASP A 405 10.09 -8.50 21.47
CA ASP A 405 11.39 -8.16 22.04
C ASP A 405 12.56 -8.84 21.32
N ILE A 406 13.74 -8.23 21.46
CA ILE A 406 15.00 -8.79 20.96
C ILE A 406 15.44 -9.91 21.89
N ASP A 407 15.74 -11.06 21.31
CA ASP A 407 16.52 -12.11 21.96
C ASP A 407 18.00 -11.81 21.71
N TYR A 408 18.65 -11.15 22.66
CA TYR A 408 20.04 -10.69 22.54
C TYR A 408 21.03 -11.85 22.42
N ASP A 409 20.84 -12.91 23.22
CA ASP A 409 21.64 -14.13 23.14
C ASP A 409 21.53 -14.77 21.75
N TYR A 410 20.33 -14.75 21.16
CA TYR A 410 20.14 -15.23 19.81
C TYR A 410 20.86 -14.40 18.76
N VAL A 411 20.85 -13.06 18.89
CA VAL A 411 21.59 -12.19 17.98
C VAL A 411 23.10 -12.42 18.10
N GLU A 412 23.64 -12.54 19.32
CA GLU A 412 25.06 -12.83 19.54
C GLU A 412 25.48 -14.19 18.99
N HIS A 413 24.64 -15.20 19.18
CA HIS A 413 24.89 -16.55 18.67
C HIS A 413 24.90 -16.59 17.14
N VAL A 414 23.91 -15.95 16.51
CA VAL A 414 23.74 -15.95 15.05
C VAL A 414 24.69 -14.96 14.37
N LYS A 415 25.11 -13.90 15.05
CA LYS A 415 25.91 -12.80 14.48
C LYS A 415 25.28 -12.24 13.21
N GLY A 416 24.04 -11.76 13.35
CA GLY A 416 23.33 -11.11 12.24
C GLY A 416 23.94 -9.74 11.93
N ASP A 417 24.15 -9.44 10.66
CA ASP A 417 24.61 -8.12 10.22
C ASP A 417 23.54 -7.05 10.46
N PHE A 418 22.26 -7.45 10.44
CA PHE A 418 21.12 -6.56 10.68
C PHE A 418 20.11 -7.16 11.65
N VAL A 419 19.58 -6.30 12.52
CA VAL A 419 18.46 -6.58 13.41
C VAL A 419 17.27 -5.70 13.05
N ILE A 420 16.14 -6.33 12.78
CA ILE A 420 14.86 -5.69 12.48
C ILE A 420 13.93 -5.94 13.67
N CYS A 421 13.44 -4.87 14.28
CA CYS A 421 12.32 -4.95 15.20
C CYS A 421 11.07 -4.45 14.49
N GLN A 422 9.96 -5.16 14.60
CA GLN A 422 8.70 -4.75 14.01
C GLN A 422 7.58 -4.75 15.03
N THR A 423 6.82 -3.65 15.06
CA THR A 423 5.56 -3.57 15.78
C THR A 423 4.47 -3.01 14.89
N THR A 424 3.23 -3.06 15.38
CA THR A 424 2.05 -2.54 14.68
C THR A 424 1.42 -1.48 15.56
N GLU A 425 0.82 -0.47 14.95
CA GLU A 425 0.17 0.66 15.63
C GLU A 425 -0.68 0.26 16.85
N ARG A 426 -1.52 -0.78 16.73
CA ARG A 426 -2.37 -1.24 17.86
C ARG A 426 -1.62 -1.77 19.09
N PHE A 427 -0.33 -2.04 18.97
CA PHE A 427 0.51 -2.53 20.07
C PHE A 427 1.32 -1.41 20.74
N LEU A 428 1.26 -0.18 20.22
CA LEU A 428 2.03 0.94 20.77
C LEU A 428 1.57 1.40 22.17
N GLU A 429 0.37 0.99 22.62
CA GLU A 429 -0.09 1.29 23.99
C GLU A 429 0.75 0.62 25.07
N ARG A 430 1.53 -0.41 24.72
CA ARG A 430 2.36 -1.17 25.65
C ARG A 430 3.81 -1.06 25.22
N VAL A 431 4.62 -0.43 26.06
CA VAL A 431 6.07 -0.43 25.90
C VAL A 431 6.57 -1.85 26.24
N PRO A 432 7.37 -2.49 25.38
CA PRO A 432 7.94 -3.80 25.69
C PRO A 432 8.81 -3.75 26.96
N GLU A 433 8.89 -4.86 27.67
CA GLU A 433 9.74 -4.96 28.86
C GLU A 433 11.22 -4.99 28.42
N LYS A 434 12.10 -4.47 29.28
CA LYS A 434 13.53 -4.28 28.97
C LYS A 434 14.31 -5.59 28.93
#